data_AF-A0A6I3GRJ0-F1
#
_entry.id   AF-A0A6I3GRJ0-F1
#
_cell.length_a   1.000
_cell.length_b   1.000
_cell.length_c   1.000
_cell.angle_alpha   90.00
_cell.angle_beta   90.00
_cell.angle_gamma   90.00
#
_symmetry.space_group_name_H-M   'P 1'
#
loop_
_entity.id
_entity.type
_entity.pdbx_description
1 polymer ?
#
loop_
_entity_poly.entity_id
_entity_poly.type
_entity_poly.pdbx_seq_one_letter_code
_entity_poly.pdbx_strand_id
1 'polypeptide(L)' 'MLLQVSHHGSNDQSASFHQQLEPDLALISVGLENGYGHPGKQALQILDSVGAQVLRTDLLGAIAISSSSGELQWSATGR' A
#
# COMPACT_ATOMS: atom_id res chain seq x y z
N MET A 1 -1.92 -8.29 9.16
CA MET A 1 -2.66 -7.03 9.17
C MET A 1 -2.54 -6.32 7.81
N LEU A 2 -3.61 -5.66 7.36
CA LEU A 2 -3.65 -4.84 6.15
C LEU A 2 -3.74 -3.36 6.52
N LEU A 3 -2.95 -2.51 5.86
CA LEU A 3 -3.06 -1.05 5.92
C LEU A 3 -3.46 -0.48 4.55
N GLN A 4 -4.55 0.30 4.51
CA GLN A 4 -4.85 1.17 3.37
C GLN A 4 -4.05 2.47 3.55
N VAL A 5 -3.09 2.74 2.66
CA VAL A 5 -2.19 3.88 2.78
C VAL A 5 -2.92 5.18 2.43
N SER A 6 -2.90 6.14 3.35
CA SER A 6 -3.62 7.39 3.19
C SER A 6 -3.12 8.20 1.98
N HIS A 7 -4.04 8.94 1.37
CA HIS A 7 -3.76 9.95 0.35
C HIS A 7 -2.91 9.45 -0.82
N HIS A 8 -3.28 8.31 -1.40
CA HIS A 8 -2.61 7.73 -2.59
C HIS A 8 -1.11 7.47 -2.40
N GLY A 9 -0.62 7.41 -1.16
CA GLY A 9 0.81 7.31 -0.86
C GLY A 9 1.55 8.64 -0.92
N SER A 10 0.92 9.75 -0.52
CA SER A 10 1.60 11.05 -0.34
C SER A 10 2.82 10.94 0.58
N ASN A 11 3.86 11.76 0.37
CA ASN A 11 5.02 11.83 1.27
C ASN A 11 4.67 12.30 2.69
N ASP A 12 3.50 12.92 2.88
CA ASP A 12 2.98 13.32 4.18
C ASP A 12 2.39 12.10 4.93
N GLN A 13 3.26 11.14 5.27
CA GLN A 13 2.94 10.00 6.13
C GLN A 13 3.64 10.12 7.48
N SER A 14 3.03 9.56 8.51
CA SER A 14 3.67 9.40 9.82
C SER A 14 4.47 8.11 9.88
N ALA A 15 5.80 8.21 9.83
CA ALA A 15 6.68 7.04 9.96
C ALA A 15 6.45 6.26 11.28
N SER A 16 6.24 6.98 12.39
CA SER A 16 5.98 6.37 13.71
C SER A 16 4.66 5.61 13.76
N PHE A 17 3.67 6.01 12.97
CA PHE A 17 2.40 5.28 12.85
C PHE A 17 2.60 3.94 12.14
N HIS A 18 3.34 3.94 11.02
CA HIS A 18 3.65 2.69 10.30
C HIS A 18 4.51 1.73 11.13
N GLN A 19 5.45 2.25 11.90
CA GLN A 19 6.29 1.45 12.82
C GLN A 19 5.50 0.85 13.98
N GLN A 20 4.46 1.53 14.48
CA GLN A 20 3.59 0.97 15.51
C GLN A 20 2.64 -0.10 14.98
N LEU A 21 2.27 0.01 13.70
CA LEU A 21 1.36 -0.93 13.06
C LEU A 21 2.07 -2.18 12.56
N GLU A 22 3.25 -2.07 11.94
CA GLU A 22 3.95 -3.18 11.28
C GLU A 22 3.03 -4.01 10.36
N PRO A 23 2.39 -3.40 9.34
CA PRO A 23 1.42 -4.10 8.51
C PRO A 23 2.11 -5.10 7.57
N ASP A 24 1.56 -6.31 7.44
CA ASP A 24 2.01 -7.30 6.45
C ASP A 24 1.79 -6.79 5.01
N LEU A 25 0.62 -6.18 4.77
CA LEU A 25 0.24 -5.63 3.46
C LEU A 25 -0.04 -4.12 3.57
N ALA A 26 0.48 -3.35 2.63
CA ALA A 26 0.16 -1.93 2.45
C ALA A 26 -0.46 -1.69 1.06
N LEU A 27 -1.74 -1.29 1.03
CA LEU A 27 -2.48 -1.04 -0.20
C LEU A 27 -2.51 0.45 -0.54
N ILE A 28 -1.91 0.80 -1.69
CA ILE A 28 -1.96 2.13 -2.27
C ILE A 28 -2.94 2.14 -3.44
N SER A 29 -4.10 2.77 -3.23
CA SER A 29 -5.02 3.10 -4.32
C SER A 29 -4.52 4.36 -5.01
N VAL A 30 -4.06 4.23 -6.25
CA VAL A 30 -3.50 5.31 -7.07
C VAL A 30 -3.66 4.99 -8.57
N GLY A 31 -3.78 6.02 -9.40
CA GLY A 31 -3.94 5.89 -10.85
C GLY A 31 -2.60 5.79 -11.61
N LEU A 32 -2.61 5.17 -12.81
CA LEU A 32 -1.44 5.00 -13.69
C LEU A 32 -0.67 6.29 -13.96
N GLU A 33 -1.41 7.36 -14.20
CA GLU A 33 -0.88 8.65 -14.62
C GLU A 33 -1.23 9.71 -13.57
N ASN A 34 -1.09 9.34 -12.30
CA ASN A 34 -1.43 10.23 -11.21
C ASN A 34 -0.49 11.46 -11.17
N GLY A 35 -0.99 12.60 -11.68
CA GLY A 35 -0.22 13.85 -11.82
C GLY A 35 0.14 14.55 -10.51
N TYR A 36 -0.36 14.10 -9.36
CA TYR A 36 -0.06 14.66 -8.04
C TYR A 36 1.32 14.27 -7.49
N GLY A 37 2.06 13.42 -8.21
CA GLY A 37 3.38 12.94 -7.75
C GLY A 37 3.29 11.87 -6.65
N HIS A 38 2.17 11.14 -6.59
CA HIS A 38 1.98 10.02 -5.67
C HIS A 38 1.90 8.69 -6.45
N PRO A 39 2.37 7.57 -5.87
CA PRO A 39 2.96 7.46 -4.54
C PRO A 39 4.35 8.10 -4.48
N GLY A 40 4.59 8.83 -3.40
CA GLY A 40 5.83 9.56 -3.19
C GLY A 40 6.95 8.65 -2.69
N LYS A 41 8.19 8.99 -3.02
CA LYS A 41 9.38 8.18 -2.66
C LYS A 41 9.51 7.98 -1.14
N GLN A 42 9.20 8.99 -0.34
CA GLN A 42 9.31 8.91 1.12
C GLN A 42 8.27 7.96 1.70
N ALA A 43 7.04 7.98 1.18
CA ALA A 43 6.01 7.03 1.60
C ALA A 43 6.43 5.58 1.30
N LEU A 44 6.95 5.32 0.11
CA LEU A 44 7.44 4.00 -0.26
C LEU A 44 8.61 3.54 0.62
N GLN A 45 9.54 4.44 0.95
CA GLN A 45 10.65 4.14 1.86
C GLN A 45 10.20 3.82 3.28
N ILE A 46 9.17 4.52 3.80
CA ILE A 46 8.62 4.22 5.12
C ILE A 46 8.01 2.81 5.14
N LEU A 47 7.22 2.45 4.13
CA LEU A 47 6.59 1.13 4.03
C LEU A 47 7.62 0.00 3.88
N ASP A 48 8.66 0.23 3.07
CA ASP A 48 9.80 -0.68 2.92
C ASP A 48 10.55 -0.88 4.26
N SER A 49 10.76 0.22 5.01
CA SER A 49 11.48 0.16 6.29
C SER A 49 10.78 -0.64 7.39
N VAL A 50 9.45 -0.80 7.30
CA VAL A 50 8.66 -1.63 8.22
C VAL A 50 8.35 -3.01 7.66
N GLY A 51 8.94 -3.37 6.50
CA GLY A 51 8.80 -4.69 5.89
C GLY A 51 7.43 -4.96 5.24
N ALA A 52 6.61 -3.94 5.02
CA ALA A 52 5.27 -4.11 4.46
C ALA A 52 5.32 -4.45 2.97
N GLN A 53 4.59 -5.48 2.55
CA GLN A 53 4.42 -5.76 1.12
C GLN A 53 3.48 -4.71 0.52
N VAL A 54 4.02 -3.89 -0.39
CA VAL A 54 3.26 -2.80 -1.03
C VAL A 54 2.51 -3.32 -2.27
N LEU A 55 1.19 -3.16 -2.28
CA LEU A 55 0.31 -3.43 -3.42
C LEU A 55 -0.23 -2.12 -3.99
N ARG A 56 -0.11 -1.92 -5.31
CA ARG A 56 -0.54 -0.67 -5.95
C ARG A 56 -1.46 -0.91 -7.13
N THR A 57 -2.59 -0.20 -7.16
CA THR A 57 -3.57 -0.32 -8.26
C THR A 57 -3.05 0.21 -9.58
N ASP A 58 -2.10 1.15 -9.55
CA ASP A 58 -1.42 1.66 -10.75
C ASP A 58 -0.37 0.71 -11.32
N LEU A 59 -0.13 -0.44 -10.71
CA LEU A 59 0.75 -1.48 -11.26
C LEU A 59 -0.02 -2.78 -11.51
N LEU A 60 -0.96 -3.11 -10.62
CA LEU A 60 -1.61 -4.41 -10.57
C LEU A 60 -3.06 -4.39 -11.10
N GLY A 61 -3.62 -3.22 -11.41
CA GLY A 61 -5.03 -3.07 -11.76
C GLY A 61 -5.93 -3.13 -10.51
N ALA A 62 -7.13 -3.69 -10.65
CA ALA A 62 -8.02 -3.86 -9.50
C ALA A 62 -7.47 -4.97 -8.60
N ILE A 63 -7.39 -4.70 -7.30
CA ILE A 63 -6.88 -5.62 -6.29
C ILE A 63 -8.04 -6.06 -5.39
N ALA A 64 -8.21 -7.37 -5.22
CA ALA A 64 -9.13 -7.94 -4.26
C ALA A 64 -8.34 -8.52 -3.08
N ILE A 65 -8.75 -8.18 -1.86
CA ILE A 65 -8.22 -8.78 -0.63
C ILE A 65 -9.34 -9.59 0.01
N SER A 66 -9.04 -10.83 0.39
CA SER A 66 -9.92 -11.66 1.20
C SER A 66 -9.18 -12.11 2.45
N SER A 67 -9.95 -12.50 3.48
CA SER A 67 -9.40 -13.20 4.63
C SER A 67 -10.14 -14.49 4.86
N SER A 68 -9.39 -15.57 5.05
CA SER A 68 -9.91 -16.88 5.41
C SER A 68 -9.06 -17.44 6.55
N SER A 69 -9.71 -17.87 7.63
CA SER A 69 -9.02 -18.44 8.80
C SER A 69 -7.91 -17.56 9.40
N GLY A 70 -8.02 -16.23 9.27
CA GLY A 70 -7.03 -15.26 9.76
C GLY A 70 -5.86 -14.98 8.82
N GLU A 71 -5.76 -15.69 7.69
CA GLU A 71 -4.77 -15.40 6.66
C GLU A 71 -5.33 -14.39 5.66
N LEU A 72 -4.48 -13.45 5.22
CA LEU A 72 -4.80 -12.53 4.13
C LEU A 72 -4.38 -13.16 2.81
N GLN A 73 -5.32 -13.17 1.86
CA GLN A 73 -5.06 -13.56 0.47
C GLN A 73 -5.41 -12.38 -0.43
N TRP A 74 -4.68 -12.25 -1.54
CA TRP A 74 -4.98 -11.21 -2.50
C TRP A 74 -4.80 -11.68 -3.94
N SER A 75 -5.58 -11.09 -4.82
CA SER A 75 -5.48 -11.25 -6.27
C SER A 75 -5.57 -9.89 -6.93
N ALA A 76 -5.10 -9.81 -8.18
CA ALA A 76 -5.20 -8.61 -8.97
C ALA A 76 -5.56 -8.94 -10.42
N THR A 77 -6.22 -8.01 -11.11
CA THR A 77 -6.61 -8.21 -12.52
C THR A 77 -5.39 -8.27 -13.45
N GLY A 78 -4.23 -7.82 -12.98
CA GLY A 78 -3.11 -7.53 -13.85
C GLY A 78 -3.41 -6.31 -14.73
N ARG A 79 -2.44 -5.96 -15.54
CA ARG A 79 -2.60 -5.03 -16.66
C ARG A 79 -2.43 -5.75 -17.97
#